data_AF-A0A412TNI3-F1
#
_entry.id   AF-A0A412TNI3-F1
#
_cell.length_a   1.000
_cell.length_b   1.000
_cell.length_c   1.000
_cell.angle_alpha   90.00
_cell.angle_beta   90.00
_cell.angle_gamma   90.00
#
_symmetry.space_group_name_H-M   'P 1'
#
loop_
_entity.id
_entity.type
_entity.pdbx_description
1 polymer ?
#
loop_
_entity_poly.entity_id
_entity_poly.type
_entity_poly.pdbx_seq_one_letter_code
_entity_poly.pdbx_strand_id
1 'polypeptide(L)'
;MYIDNDNFVAWMERIMDRLDMQDKKIDRLMNSHNCLNGEKLLDNQDLCFMLKVSVKTLQRYRKKGILPYLLLDGKYYYRASDIHRLIRERTD
;
A
#
# COMPACT_ATOMS: atom_id res chain seq x y z
N MET A 1 -33.70 -28.51 11.51
CA MET A 1 -32.78 -29.07 10.50
C MET A 1 -31.39 -28.66 10.92
N TYR A 2 -30.63 -29.58 11.54
CA TYR A 2 -29.26 -29.30 11.98
C TYR A 2 -28.39 -29.18 10.73
N ILE A 3 -27.72 -28.05 10.57
CA ILE A 3 -26.66 -27.93 9.57
C ILE A 3 -25.57 -28.88 10.03
N ASP A 4 -25.30 -29.91 9.23
CA ASP A 4 -24.22 -30.84 9.47
C ASP A 4 -22.89 -30.07 9.54
N ASN A 5 -22.09 -30.37 10.56
CA ASN A 5 -20.85 -29.65 10.84
C ASN A 5 -19.90 -29.72 9.64
N ASP A 6 -19.90 -30.85 8.93
CA ASP A 6 -19.07 -31.07 7.76
C ASP A 6 -19.49 -30.18 6.58
N ASN A 7 -20.80 -29.96 6.42
CA ASN A 7 -21.32 -29.06 5.39
C ASN A 7 -21.01 -27.59 5.69
N PHE A 8 -21.01 -27.22 6.98
CA PHE A 8 -20.61 -25.87 7.41
C PHE A 8 -19.12 -25.62 7.17
N VAL A 9 -18.26 -26.57 7.54
CA VAL A 9 -16.80 -26.47 7.34
C VAL A 9 -16.47 -26.38 5.85
N ALA A 10 -17.03 -27.26 5.01
CA ALA A 10 -16.80 -27.23 3.57
C ALA A 10 -17.26 -25.91 2.93
N TRP A 11 -18.35 -25.31 3.43
CA TRP A 11 -18.80 -24.00 2.95
C TRP A 11 -17.87 -22.87 3.39
N MET A 12 -17.39 -22.90 4.64
CA MET A 12 -16.44 -21.93 5.17
C MET A 12 -15.09 -21.99 4.45
N GLU A 13 -14.56 -23.18 4.16
CA GLU A 13 -13.34 -23.35 3.35
C GLU A 13 -13.49 -22.70 1.97
N ARG A 14 -14.61 -22.95 1.29
CA ARG A 14 -14.89 -22.34 -0.03
C ARG A 14 -15.02 -20.81 0.04
N ILE A 15 -15.49 -20.27 1.16
CA ILE A 15 -15.53 -18.82 1.37
C ILE A 15 -14.12 -18.28 1.58
N MET A 16 -13.31 -18.92 2.43
CA MET A 16 -11.92 -18.51 2.68
C MET A 16 -11.09 -18.55 1.39
N ASP A 17 -11.22 -19.61 0.58
CA ASP A 17 -10.53 -19.70 -0.72
C ASP A 17 -10.90 -18.55 -1.66
N ARG A 18 -12.18 -18.14 -1.66
CA ARG A 18 -12.65 -17.02 -2.48
C ARG A 18 -12.13 -15.69 -1.97
N LEU A 19 -12.03 -15.51 -0.65
CA LEU A 19 -11.45 -14.31 -0.04
C LEU A 19 -9.96 -14.21 -0.38
N ASP A 20 -9.20 -15.29 -0.24
CA ASP A 20 -7.78 -15.33 -0.62
C ASP A 20 -7.56 -15.03 -2.11
N MET A 21 -8.45 -15.53 -2.97
CA MET A 21 -8.39 -15.27 -4.40
C MET A 21 -8.69 -13.80 -4.73
N GLN A 22 -9.58 -13.15 -3.96
CA GLN A 22 -9.85 -11.73 -4.07
C GLN A 22 -8.66 -10.89 -3.60
N ASP A 23 -8.04 -11.23 -2.47
CA ASP A 23 -6.84 -10.55 -1.96
C ASP A 23 -5.70 -10.60 -2.98
N LYS A 24 -5.42 -11.77 -3.56
CA LYS A 24 -4.40 -11.93 -4.62
C LYS A 24 -4.71 -11.11 -5.88
N LYS A 25 -5.98 -10.83 -6.17
CA LYS A 25 -6.38 -9.99 -7.32
C LYS A 25 -6.21 -8.51 -7.00
N ILE A 26 -6.56 -8.10 -5.77
CA ILE A 26 -6.34 -6.75 -5.26
C ILE A 26 -4.85 -6.44 -5.26
N ASP A 27 -4.01 -7.33 -4.74
CA ASP A 27 -2.54 -7.16 -4.75
C ASP A 27 -1.98 -6.98 -6.16
N ARG A 28 -2.47 -7.76 -7.13
CA ARG A 28 -2.05 -7.62 -8.54
C ARG A 28 -2.46 -6.28 -9.13
N LEU A 29 -3.68 -5.81 -8.85
CA LEU A 29 -4.17 -4.51 -9.31
C LEU A 29 -3.38 -3.36 -8.69
N MET A 30 -3.07 -3.44 -7.40
CA MET A 30 -2.28 -2.42 -6.70
C MET A 30 -0.82 -2.39 -7.18
N ASN A 31 -0.22 -3.54 -7.48
CA ASN A 31 1.15 -3.60 -7.99
C ASN A 31 1.27 -3.26 -9.49
N SER A 32 0.21 -3.46 -10.29
CA SER A 32 0.24 -3.19 -11.73
C SER A 32 0.19 -1.69 -12.07
N HIS A 33 -0.35 -0.83 -11.21
CA HIS A 33 -0.59 0.58 -11.51
C HIS A 33 0.42 1.56 -10.92
N ASN A 34 1.32 1.10 -10.04
CA ASN A 34 2.19 1.97 -9.25
C ASN A 34 3.66 1.90 -9.68
N CYS A 35 3.95 1.68 -10.97
CA CYS A 35 5.31 1.67 -11.50
C CYS A 35 5.48 2.72 -12.59
N LEU A 36 6.30 3.75 -12.34
CA LEU A 36 6.75 4.71 -13.36
C LEU A 36 8.21 4.43 -13.70
N ASN A 37 8.51 4.18 -14.96
CA ASN A 37 9.85 3.84 -15.45
C ASN A 37 10.52 2.65 -14.71
N GLY A 38 9.72 1.68 -14.24
CA GLY A 38 10.22 0.54 -13.46
C GLY A 38 10.45 0.81 -11.97
N GLU A 39 10.24 2.05 -11.51
CA GLU A 39 10.31 2.38 -10.08
C GLU A 39 8.92 2.34 -9.43
N LYS A 40 8.84 1.69 -8.27
CA LYS A 40 7.63 1.68 -7.44
C LYS A 40 7.36 3.08 -6.90
N LEU A 41 6.18 3.60 -7.23
CA LEU A 41 5.60 4.78 -6.62
C LEU A 41 4.81 4.38 -5.38
N LEU A 42 4.91 5.20 -4.37
CA LEU A 42 4.13 5.14 -3.15
C LEU A 42 3.15 6.30 -3.21
N ASP A 43 1.88 6.04 -2.90
CA ASP A 43 0.91 7.10 -2.68
C ASP A 43 0.99 7.62 -1.23
N ASN A 44 0.07 8.53 -0.86
CA ASN A 44 0.03 9.02 0.52
C ASN A 44 -0.28 7.92 1.53
N GLN A 45 -1.07 6.92 1.18
CA GLN A 45 -1.48 5.85 2.10
C GLN A 45 -0.31 4.91 2.37
N ASP A 46 0.37 4.46 1.30
CA ASP A 46 1.57 3.64 1.39
C ASP A 46 2.65 4.32 2.22
N LEU A 47 2.88 5.61 1.98
CA LEU A 47 3.90 6.36 2.70
C LEU A 47 3.51 6.60 4.17
N CYS A 48 2.22 6.82 4.46
CA CYS A 48 1.73 6.92 5.85
C CYS A 48 1.99 5.61 6.60
N PHE A 49 1.69 4.47 5.99
CA PHE A 49 1.95 3.16 6.59
C PHE A 49 3.43 2.91 6.80
N MET A 50 4.26 3.20 5.78
CA MET A 50 5.70 2.99 5.83
C MET A 50 6.38 3.81 6.93
N LEU A 51 6.03 5.09 7.06
CA LEU A 51 6.63 5.99 8.04
C LEU A 51 5.90 6.00 9.38
N LYS A 52 4.77 5.30 9.51
CA LYS A 52 3.86 5.33 10.67
C LYS A 52 3.45 6.76 11.06
N VAL A 53 3.12 7.57 10.06
CA VAL A 53 2.70 8.97 10.26
C VAL A 53 1.34 9.25 9.64
N SER A 54 0.71 10.34 10.09
CA SER A 54 -0.53 10.83 9.47
C SER A 54 -0.27 11.59 8.16
N VAL A 55 -1.31 11.70 7.33
CA VAL A 55 -1.29 12.53 6.10
C VAL A 55 -0.92 13.99 6.40
N LYS A 56 -1.37 14.55 7.54
CA LYS A 56 -0.99 15.92 7.96
C LYS A 56 0.52 16.05 8.19
N THR A 57 1.16 15.01 8.71
CA THR A 57 2.61 14.98 8.88
C THR A 57 3.32 14.94 7.52
N LEU A 58 2.83 14.14 6.56
CA LEU A 58 3.38 14.13 5.19
C LEU A 58 3.24 15.50 4.51
N GLN A 59 2.10 16.17 4.66
CA GLN A 59 1.92 17.54 4.15
C GLN A 59 2.94 18.51 4.75
N ARG A 60 3.19 18.41 6.06
CA ARG A 60 4.21 19.24 6.73
C ARG A 60 5.62 18.94 6.21
N TYR A 61 5.96 17.67 6.00
CA TYR A 61 7.27 17.29 5.44
C TYR A 61 7.46 17.78 4.00
N ARG A 62 6.41 17.75 3.18
CA ARG A 62 6.42 18.38 1.85
C ARG A 62 6.62 19.89 1.92
N LYS A 63 5.88 20.60 2.77
CA LYS A 63 6.05 22.05 2.98
C LYS A 63 7.46 22.43 3.46
N LYS A 64 8.08 21.57 4.27
CA LYS A 64 9.45 21.75 4.76
C LYS A 64 10.53 21.36 3.73
N GLY A 65 10.15 20.86 2.55
CA GLY A 65 11.10 20.38 1.53
C GLY A 65 11.86 19.12 1.94
N ILE A 66 11.43 18.43 3.01
CA ILE A 66 12.11 17.26 3.53
C ILE A 66 11.89 16.05 2.63
N LEU A 67 10.69 15.94 2.05
CA LEU A 67 10.22 14.71 1.43
C LEU A 67 10.04 14.93 -0.08
N PRO A 68 10.87 14.28 -0.94
CA PRO A 68 10.76 14.41 -2.39
C PRO A 68 9.42 13.87 -2.88
N TYR A 69 8.69 14.63 -3.69
CA TYR A 69 7.37 14.24 -4.18
C TYR A 69 7.20 14.52 -5.67
N LEU A 70 6.30 13.78 -6.29
CA LEU A 70 5.83 13.94 -7.66
C LEU A 70 4.35 14.32 -7.61
N LEU A 71 3.96 15.29 -8.43
CA LEU A 71 2.55 15.61 -8.64
C LEU A 71 2.11 15.00 -9.97
N LEU A 72 1.22 14.01 -9.92
CA LEU A 72 0.68 13.35 -11.09
C LEU A 72 -0.83 13.36 -10.98
N ASP A 73 -1.50 13.95 -11.97
CA ASP A 73 -2.97 14.05 -12.02
C ASP A 73 -3.59 14.61 -10.73
N GLY A 74 -2.96 15.66 -10.17
CA GLY A 74 -3.39 16.29 -8.91
C GLY A 74 -3.16 15.45 -7.64
N LYS A 75 -2.60 14.24 -7.76
CA LYS A 75 -2.25 13.37 -6.63
C LYS A 75 -0.74 13.41 -6.36
N TYR A 76 -0.39 13.28 -5.08
CA TYR A 76 0.99 13.24 -4.62
C TYR A 76 1.48 11.79 -4.61
N TYR A 77 2.58 11.55 -5.30
CA TYR A 77 3.30 10.28 -5.31
C TYR A 77 4.74 10.46 -4.86
N TYR A 78 5.35 9.37 -4.42
CA TYR A 78 6.70 9.35 -3.88
C TYR A 78 7.46 8.18 -4.48
N ARG A 79 8.69 8.41 -4.93
CA ARG A 79 9.53 7.32 -5.44
C ARG A 79 10.04 6.50 -4.26
N ALA A 80 9.85 5.18 -4.30
CA ALA A 80 10.34 4.31 -3.23
C ALA A 80 11.86 4.46 -3.02
N SER A 81 12.64 4.64 -4.10
CA SER A 81 14.10 4.83 -4.05
C SER A 81 14.50 6.04 -3.21
N ASP A 82 13.85 7.18 -3.44
CA ASP A 82 14.13 8.44 -2.74
C ASP A 82 13.75 8.35 -1.26
N ILE A 83 12.61 7.72 -0.96
CA ILE A 83 12.17 7.54 0.43
C ILE A 83 13.11 6.61 1.19
N HIS A 84 13.55 5.49 0.60
CA HIS A 84 14.52 4.61 1.23
C HIS A 84 15.86 5.30 1.47
N ARG A 85 16.34 6.13 0.53
CA ARG A 85 17.56 6.92 0.73
C ARG A 85 17.40 7.88 1.90
N LEU A 86 16.29 8.63 1.95
CA LEU A 86 15.99 9.57 3.03
C LEU A 86 15.93 8.89 4.40
N ILE A 87 15.37 7.68 4.48
CA ILE A 87 15.31 6.93 5.74
C ILE A 87 16.72 6.52 6.19
N ARG A 88 17.56 6.02 5.27
CA ARG A 88 18.95 5.66 5.58
C ARG A 88 19.75 6.88 6.07
N GLU A 89 19.72 7.98 5.33
CA GLU A 89 20.42 9.24 5.68
C GLU A 89 20.01 9.84 7.03
N ARG A 90 18.86 9.45 7.60
CA ARG A 90 18.35 9.95 8.88
C ARG A 90 18.51 8.97 10.04
N THR A 91 18.87 7.72 9.76
CA THR A 91 18.99 6.66 10.76
C THR A 91 20.46 6.32 11.07
N ASP A 92 21.39 6.75 10.22
CA ASP A 92 22.83 6.83 10.49
C ASP A 92 23.21 8.17 11.16
#